data_AF-A0A819W8E4-F1
#
_entry.id   AF-A0A819W8E4-F1
#
_cell.length_a   1.000
_cell.length_b   1.000
_cell.length_c   1.000
_cell.angle_alpha   90.00
_cell.angle_beta   90.00
_cell.angle_gamma   90.00
#
_symmetry.space_group_name_H-M   'P 1'
#
loop_
_entity.id
_entity.type
_entity.pdbx_description
1 polymer ?
#
loop_
_entity_poly.entity_id
_entity_poly.type
_entity_poly.pdbx_seq_one_letter_code
_entity_poly.pdbx_strand_id
1 'polypeptide(L)'
;MIKISSTNTFDFLEYFSVTYEDRLGNTYEDKQLIDIDLKNEINYANTGIRKAILLINYITLLKTWINDERERIYNKKKTIFDLNEKNAENLSEWERQSTKLNISTQYRKQFKTFLAHFESEMAMLRDKDLEQEVKILKKLIDYED
;
A
#
# COMPACT_ATOMS: atom_id res chain seq x y z
N MET A 1 -9.48 17.40 29.11
CA MET A 1 -8.00 17.45 29.20
C MET A 1 -7.52 16.01 29.31
N ILE A 2 -6.78 15.49 28.33
CA ILE A 2 -6.34 14.09 28.34
C ILE A 2 -5.02 14.02 29.13
N LYS A 3 -4.99 13.22 30.19
CA LYS A 3 -3.82 13.04 31.05
C LYS A 3 -3.31 11.61 30.88
N ILE A 4 -2.05 11.47 30.47
CA ILE A 4 -1.37 10.17 30.30
C ILE A 4 -0.37 10.04 31.45
N SER A 5 -0.43 8.93 32.18
CA SER A 5 0.50 8.64 33.28
C SER A 5 1.04 7.23 33.12
N SER A 6 2.36 7.11 32.91
CA SER A 6 3.08 5.86 32.70
C SER A 6 3.71 5.38 34.02
N THR A 7 3.55 4.09 34.33
CA THR A 7 4.27 3.38 35.40
C THR A 7 4.94 2.12 34.85
N ASN A 8 6.17 1.87 35.28
CA ASN A 8 7.22 1.06 34.66
C ASN A 8 6.94 -0.44 34.38
N THR A 9 7.41 -0.83 33.18
CA THR A 9 8.11 -2.05 32.68
C THR A 9 7.68 -3.48 33.02
N PHE A 10 7.55 -4.24 31.92
CA PHE A 10 7.26 -5.68 31.70
C PHE A 10 5.75 -6.00 31.58
N ASP A 11 5.36 -6.32 30.33
CA ASP A 11 4.00 -6.50 29.80
C ASP A 11 3.09 -5.26 29.95
N PHE A 12 3.07 -4.42 28.91
CA PHE A 12 2.29 -3.17 28.85
C PHE A 12 0.79 -3.46 28.69
N LEU A 13 0.13 -3.84 29.78
CA LEU A 13 -1.31 -3.63 29.93
C LEU A 13 -1.51 -2.15 30.30
N GLU A 14 -1.62 -1.29 29.29
CA GLU A 14 -1.86 0.13 29.50
C GLU A 14 -3.38 0.39 29.54
N TYR A 15 -3.82 1.13 30.56
CA TYR A 15 -5.20 1.57 30.65
C TYR A 15 -5.35 2.88 29.89
N PHE A 16 -6.15 2.89 28.83
CA PHE A 16 -6.63 4.14 28.26
C PHE A 16 -7.86 4.58 29.07
N SER A 17 -7.75 5.72 29.75
CA SER A 17 -8.88 6.31 30.49
C SER A 17 -9.30 7.62 29.84
N VAL A 18 -10.58 7.73 29.52
CA VAL A 18 -11.19 8.98 29.06
C VAL A 18 -12.20 9.43 30.09
N THR A 19 -12.04 10.65 30.56
CA THR A 19 -13.00 11.31 31.45
C THR A 19 -13.69 12.46 30.75
N TYR A 20 -15.01 12.56 30.87
CA TYR A 20 -15.77 13.71 30.41
C TYR A 20 -16.81 14.13 31.45
N GLU A 21 -17.14 15.42 31.45
CA GLU A 21 -18.15 16.02 32.34
C GLU A 21 -19.37 16.40 31.49
N ASP A 22 -20.56 16.00 31.92
CA ASP A 22 -21.80 16.42 31.25
C ASP A 22 -22.17 17.86 31.61
N ARG A 23 -23.22 18.39 30.98
CA ARG A 23 -23.69 19.77 31.23
C ARG A 23 -24.31 19.98 32.61
N LEU A 24 -24.51 18.90 33.37
CA LEU A 24 -25.07 18.90 34.73
C LEU A 24 -23.97 18.76 35.78
N GLY A 25 -22.70 18.71 35.37
CA GLY A 25 -21.53 18.61 36.26
C GLY A 25 -21.20 17.18 36.68
N ASN A 26 -21.83 16.17 36.09
CA ASN A 26 -21.51 14.77 36.40
C ASN A 26 -20.31 14.33 35.58
N THR A 27 -19.32 13.76 36.25
CA THR A 27 -18.12 13.21 35.62
C THR A 27 -18.30 11.72 35.32
N TYR A 28 -17.95 11.33 34.11
CA TYR A 28 -17.97 9.96 33.64
C TYR A 28 -16.55 9.57 33.23
N GLU A 29 -16.20 8.32 33.50
CA GLU A 29 -14.92 7.74 33.17
C GLU A 29 -15.15 6.43 32.42
N ASP A 30 -14.52 6.29 31.26
CA ASP A 30 -14.45 5.04 30.51
C ASP A 30 -12.99 4.55 30.48
N LYS A 31 -12.79 3.28 30.82
CA LYS A 31 -11.45 2.64 30.86
C LYS A 31 -11.44 1.44 29.95
N GLN A 32 -10.53 1.46 29.00
CA GLN A 32 -10.27 0.32 28.13
C GLN A 32 -8.86 -0.20 28.38
N LEU A 33 -8.77 -1.51 28.61
CA LEU A 33 -7.52 -2.25 28.62
C LEU A 33 -7.05 -2.45 27.19
N ILE A 34 -5.83 -1.98 26.88
CA ILE A 34 -5.19 -2.23 25.60
C ILE A 34 -3.93 -3.06 25.88
N ASP A 35 -3.89 -4.23 25.26
CA ASP A 35 -2.70 -5.07 25.21
C ASP A 35 -1.88 -4.64 23.99
N ILE A 36 -0.70 -4.04 24.22
CA ILE A 36 0.22 -3.64 23.16
C ILE A 36 1.34 -4.67 23.11
N ASP A 37 1.16 -5.74 22.32
CA ASP A 37 2.24 -6.70 22.06
C ASP A 37 3.35 -5.99 21.25
N LEU A 38 4.50 -5.76 21.90
CA LEU A 38 5.70 -5.10 21.35
C LEU A 38 6.59 -6.06 20.55
N LYS A 39 6.14 -7.28 20.25
CA LYS A 39 6.76 -8.05 19.16
C LYS A 39 6.75 -7.20 17.89
N ASN A 40 7.73 -7.41 17.00
CA ASN A 40 7.92 -6.67 15.74
C ASN A 40 6.76 -6.80 14.72
N GLU A 41 5.54 -7.05 15.18
CA GLU A 41 4.32 -7.08 14.40
C GLU A 41 3.79 -5.66 14.26
N ILE A 42 3.47 -5.28 13.03
CA ILE A 42 2.82 -4.01 12.75
C ILE A 42 1.42 -4.09 13.36
N ASN A 43 1.22 -3.39 14.48
CA ASN A 43 -0.09 -3.30 15.11
C ASN A 43 -0.98 -2.33 14.33
N TYR A 44 -2.14 -2.81 13.90
CA TYR A 44 -3.15 -2.01 13.22
C TYR A 44 -4.29 -1.69 14.19
N ALA A 45 -4.67 -0.42 14.31
CA ALA A 45 -5.74 -0.01 15.22
C ALA A 45 -7.10 -0.64 14.89
N ASN A 46 -7.37 -0.98 13.62
CA ASN A 46 -8.48 -1.83 13.20
C ASN A 46 -8.23 -2.45 11.81
N THR A 47 -9.09 -3.38 11.41
CA THR A 47 -9.03 -4.09 10.12
C THR A 47 -9.23 -3.15 8.91
N GLY A 48 -10.00 -2.08 9.05
CA GLY A 48 -10.18 -1.08 8.00
C GLY A 48 -8.88 -0.33 7.66
N ILE A 49 -8.12 0.08 8.68
CA ILE A 49 -6.81 0.71 8.51
C ILE A 49 -5.81 -0.28 7.89
N ARG A 50 -5.81 -1.54 8.37
CA ARG A 50 -4.98 -2.61 7.81
C ARG A 50 -5.26 -2.82 6.32
N LYS A 51 -6.54 -2.92 5.94
CA LYS A 51 -6.98 -3.03 4.53
C LYS A 51 -6.56 -1.80 3.71
N ALA A 52 -6.71 -0.59 4.25
CA ALA A 52 -6.33 0.64 3.55
C ALA A 52 -4.82 0.67 3.25
N ILE A 53 -3.98 0.32 4.23
CA ILE A 53 -2.52 0.24 4.04
C ILE A 53 -2.17 -0.80 2.97
N LEU A 54 -2.79 -1.99 3.02
CA LEU A 54 -2.58 -3.03 2.02
C LEU A 54 -2.89 -2.55 0.60
N LEU A 55 -4.04 -1.89 0.41
CA LEU A 55 -4.45 -1.37 -0.90
C LEU A 55 -3.58 -0.22 -1.39
N ILE A 56 -3.13 0.66 -0.48
CA ILE A 56 -2.18 1.73 -0.82
C ILE A 56 -0.86 1.12 -1.31
N ASN A 57 -0.34 0.11 -0.64
CA ASN A 57 0.89 -0.58 -1.05
C ASN A 57 0.72 -1.26 -2.42
N TYR A 58 -0.43 -1.90 -2.67
CA TYR A 58 -0.77 -2.47 -3.97
C TYR A 58 -0.77 -1.42 -5.09
N ILE A 59 -1.49 -0.30 -4.90
CA ILE A 59 -1.56 0.78 -5.89
C ILE A 59 -0.18 1.39 -6.11
N THR A 60 0.60 1.56 -5.05
CA THR A 60 1.95 2.13 -5.13
C THR A 60 2.85 1.25 -5.98
N LEU A 61 2.85 -0.06 -5.73
CA LEU A 61 3.61 -1.03 -6.50
C LEU A 61 3.25 -1.00 -8.00
N LEU A 62 1.94 -0.95 -8.32
CA LEU A 62 1.50 -0.83 -9.71
C LEU A 62 1.91 0.47 -10.38
N LYS A 63 1.78 1.61 -9.68
CA LYS A 63 2.19 2.92 -10.20
C LYS A 63 3.68 2.98 -10.48
N THR A 64 4.49 2.47 -9.55
CA THR A 64 5.94 2.42 -9.69
C THR A 64 6.34 1.57 -10.90
N TRP A 65 5.76 0.37 -11.06
CA TRP A 65 5.98 -0.45 -12.25
C TRP A 65 5.59 0.27 -13.56
N ILE A 66 4.40 0.86 -13.64
CA ILE A 66 3.93 1.56 -14.85
C ILE A 66 4.86 2.73 -15.20
N ASN A 67 5.30 3.49 -14.20
CA ASN A 67 6.17 4.63 -14.42
C ASN A 67 7.54 4.18 -14.94
N ASP A 68 8.16 3.20 -14.30
CA ASP A 68 9.48 2.70 -14.67
C ASP A 68 9.50 2.10 -16.09
N GLU A 69 8.46 1.35 -16.48
CA GLU A 69 8.37 0.81 -17.83
C GLU A 69 8.17 1.91 -18.88
N ARG A 70 7.37 2.93 -18.58
CA ARG A 70 7.20 4.08 -19.49
C ARG A 70 8.48 4.88 -19.62
N GLU A 71 9.18 5.11 -18.52
CA GLU A 71 10.47 5.80 -18.52
C GLU A 71 11.51 5.00 -19.31
N ARG A 72 11.58 3.68 -19.13
CA ARG A 72 12.46 2.79 -19.92
C ARG A 72 12.21 2.93 -21.42
N ILE A 73 10.95 2.96 -21.84
CA ILE A 73 10.58 3.08 -23.25
C ILE A 73 10.89 4.48 -23.78
N TYR A 74 10.59 5.52 -23.01
CA TYR A 74 10.91 6.90 -23.35
C TYR A 74 12.42 7.10 -23.54
N ASN A 75 13.22 6.66 -22.57
CA ASN A 75 14.67 6.77 -22.60
C ASN A 75 15.25 5.97 -23.78
N LYS A 76 14.74 4.75 -24.06
CA LYS A 76 15.13 3.97 -25.23
C LYS A 76 14.83 4.71 -26.54
N LYS A 77 13.64 5.31 -26.68
CA LYS A 77 13.28 6.11 -27.85
C LYS A 77 14.20 7.32 -27.98
N LYS A 78 14.44 8.05 -26.90
CA LYS A 78 15.34 9.22 -26.87
C LYS A 78 16.74 8.86 -27.34
N THR A 79 17.34 7.79 -26.81
CA THR A 79 18.66 7.31 -27.26
C THR A 79 18.69 6.96 -28.75
N ILE A 80 17.60 6.43 -29.31
CA ILE A 80 17.50 6.09 -30.74
C ILE A 80 17.29 7.34 -31.61
N PHE A 81 16.49 8.30 -31.15
CA PHE A 81 16.24 9.58 -31.86
C PHE A 81 17.46 10.50 -31.83
N ASP A 82 18.21 10.53 -30.72
CA ASP A 82 19.47 11.27 -30.63
C ASP A 82 20.54 10.72 -31.61
N LEU A 83 20.38 9.49 -32.11
CA LEU A 83 21.23 8.88 -33.15
C LEU A 83 20.69 9.06 -34.58
N ASN A 84 19.41 9.39 -34.74
CA ASN A 84 18.75 9.59 -36.03
C ASN A 84 18.01 10.92 -36.00
N GLU A 85 18.76 12.00 -36.22
CA GLU A 85 18.25 13.34 -36.33
C GLU A 85 17.21 13.41 -37.48
N LYS A 86 16.03 13.95 -37.16
CA LYS A 86 14.83 14.19 -37.99
C LYS A 86 13.75 13.09 -37.89
N ASN A 87 12.66 13.43 -37.18
CA ASN A 87 11.24 13.14 -37.51
C ASN A 87 10.30 12.84 -36.31
N ALA A 88 10.63 13.16 -35.05
CA ALA A 88 9.72 12.97 -33.91
C ALA A 88 9.11 14.25 -33.31
N GLU A 89 9.36 15.41 -33.90
CA GLU A 89 8.65 16.62 -33.52
C GLU A 89 7.26 16.59 -34.18
N ASN A 90 6.21 16.90 -33.42
CA ASN A 90 4.79 17.06 -33.83
C ASN A 90 3.83 15.90 -33.54
N LEU A 91 3.80 15.37 -32.31
CA LEU A 91 2.55 14.84 -31.75
C LEU A 91 2.14 15.73 -30.58
N SER A 92 0.88 16.18 -30.58
CA SER A 92 0.32 17.01 -29.51
C SER A 92 0.26 16.24 -28.18
N GLU A 93 0.12 16.96 -27.06
CA GLU A 93 0.00 16.33 -25.72
C GLU A 93 -1.16 15.31 -25.63
N TRP A 94 -2.14 15.44 -26.53
CA TRP A 94 -3.32 14.58 -26.65
C TRP A 94 -3.13 13.35 -27.55
N GLU A 95 -2.04 13.28 -28.33
CA GLU A 95 -1.73 12.17 -29.25
C GLU A 95 -0.77 11.14 -28.63
N ARG A 96 -0.86 10.93 -27.32
CA ARG A 96 -0.07 9.89 -26.65
C ARG A 96 -0.54 8.52 -27.10
N GLN A 97 0.22 7.89 -27.99
CA GLN A 97 -0.02 6.53 -28.43
C GLN A 97 0.07 5.53 -27.27
N SER A 98 -0.83 4.55 -27.25
CA SER A 98 -0.77 3.44 -26.31
C SER A 98 0.55 2.70 -26.47
N THR A 99 1.34 2.67 -25.41
CA THR A 99 2.63 1.96 -25.40
C THR A 99 2.44 0.59 -24.75
N LYS A 100 2.83 -0.49 -25.44
CA LYS A 100 2.82 -1.85 -24.86
C LYS A 100 3.75 -1.86 -23.65
N LEU A 101 3.20 -2.17 -22.48
CA LEU A 101 3.95 -2.33 -21.24
C LEU A 101 4.36 -3.78 -21.10
N ASN A 102 5.59 -3.99 -20.66
CA ASN A 102 6.15 -5.31 -20.39
C ASN A 102 6.45 -5.43 -18.91
N ILE A 103 6.67 -6.65 -18.43
CA ILE A 103 6.95 -6.89 -17.02
C ILE A 103 8.38 -7.41 -16.90
N SER A 104 9.26 -6.55 -16.39
CA SER A 104 10.65 -6.92 -16.12
C SER A 104 10.74 -8.08 -15.13
N THR A 105 11.85 -8.82 -15.18
CA THR A 105 12.10 -9.93 -14.24
C THR A 105 12.11 -9.46 -12.78
N GLN A 106 12.59 -8.24 -12.53
CA GLN A 106 12.59 -7.64 -11.21
C GLN A 106 11.18 -7.37 -10.70
N TYR A 107 10.31 -6.75 -11.52
CA TYR A 107 8.93 -6.50 -11.14
C TYR A 107 8.13 -7.80 -10.97
N ARG A 108 8.40 -8.82 -11.78
CA ARG A 108 7.80 -10.15 -11.59
C ARG A 108 8.13 -10.74 -10.22
N LYS A 109 9.38 -10.59 -9.76
CA LYS A 109 9.79 -11.02 -8.42
C LYS A 109 9.08 -10.20 -7.34
N GLN A 110 9.01 -8.89 -7.49
CA GLN A 110 8.31 -8.01 -6.54
C GLN A 110 6.82 -8.35 -6.45
N PHE A 111 6.14 -8.58 -7.58
CA PHE A 111 4.74 -9.01 -7.60
C PHE A 111 4.55 -10.36 -6.92
N LYS A 112 5.45 -11.34 -7.11
CA LYS A 112 5.37 -12.63 -6.42
C LYS A 112 5.51 -12.48 -4.90
N THR A 113 6.51 -11.71 -4.44
CA THR A 113 6.70 -11.45 -3.01
C THR A 113 5.49 -10.73 -2.42
N PHE A 114 4.99 -9.70 -3.10
CA PHE A 114 3.85 -8.93 -2.64
C PHE A 114 2.55 -9.76 -2.67
N LEU A 115 2.36 -10.63 -3.66
CA LEU A 115 1.22 -11.55 -3.74
C LEU A 115 1.14 -12.46 -2.53
N ALA A 116 2.26 -13.07 -2.11
CA ALA A 116 2.30 -13.91 -0.92
C ALA A 116 1.91 -13.13 0.34
N HIS A 117 2.42 -11.91 0.49
CA HIS A 117 2.02 -11.02 1.58
C HIS A 117 0.52 -10.66 1.51
N PHE A 118 0.03 -10.28 0.33
CA PHE A 118 -1.37 -9.88 0.11
C PHE A 118 -2.35 -11.02 0.41
N GLU A 119 -2.05 -12.25 0.00
CA GLU A 119 -2.88 -13.42 0.32
C GLU A 119 -2.93 -13.69 1.82
N SER A 120 -1.82 -13.51 2.54
CA SER A 120 -1.78 -13.65 4.00
C SER A 120 -2.62 -12.59 4.71
N GLU A 121 -2.57 -11.34 4.24
CA GLU A 121 -3.36 -10.23 4.76
C GLU A 121 -4.85 -10.41 4.46
N MET A 122 -5.20 -10.87 3.25
CA MET A 122 -6.57 -11.18 2.85
C MET A 122 -7.19 -12.27 3.75
N ALA A 123 -6.43 -13.31 4.09
CA ALA A 123 -6.87 -14.35 5.01
C ALA A 123 -7.15 -13.81 6.42
N MET A 124 -6.32 -12.88 6.91
CA MET A 124 -6.51 -12.21 8.20
C MET A 124 -7.72 -11.28 8.21
N LEU A 125 -7.94 -10.54 7.12
CA LEU A 125 -9.06 -9.62 6.96
C LEU A 125 -10.40 -10.32 6.69
N ARG A 126 -10.36 -11.58 6.22
CA ARG A 126 -11.54 -12.37 5.81
C ARG A 126 -12.41 -11.66 4.77
N ASP A 127 -11.78 -10.86 3.92
CA ASP A 127 -12.43 -10.03 2.94
C ASP A 127 -12.30 -10.64 1.55
N LYS A 128 -13.43 -11.02 0.95
CA LYS A 128 -13.46 -11.68 -0.37
C LYS A 128 -13.32 -10.69 -1.52
N ASP A 129 -13.60 -9.42 -1.31
CA ASP A 129 -13.53 -8.41 -2.38
C ASP A 129 -12.08 -8.21 -2.84
N LEU A 130 -11.11 -8.49 -1.96
CA LEU A 130 -9.67 -8.45 -2.23
C LEU A 130 -9.17 -9.51 -3.25
N GLU A 131 -10.03 -10.46 -3.63
CA GLU A 131 -9.68 -11.49 -4.61
C GLU A 131 -9.43 -10.88 -6.01
N GLN A 132 -10.01 -9.71 -6.31
CA GLN A 132 -9.80 -9.04 -7.59
C GLN A 132 -8.34 -8.59 -7.77
N GLU A 133 -7.69 -8.04 -6.72
CA GLU A 133 -6.29 -7.62 -6.78
C GLU A 133 -5.37 -8.83 -6.90
N VAL A 134 -5.68 -9.93 -6.20
CA VAL A 134 -4.98 -11.21 -6.33
C VAL A 134 -5.03 -11.72 -7.77
N LYS A 135 -6.20 -11.69 -8.41
CA LYS A 135 -6.38 -12.09 -9.82
C LYS A 135 -5.54 -11.23 -10.76
N ILE A 136 -5.51 -9.92 -10.54
CA ILE A 136 -4.70 -8.99 -11.35
C ILE A 136 -3.20 -9.30 -11.17
N LEU A 137 -2.72 -9.44 -9.93
CA LEU A 137 -1.32 -9.77 -9.66
C LEU A 137 -0.91 -11.10 -10.32
N LYS A 138 -1.73 -12.15 -10.22
CA LYS A 138 -1.48 -13.43 -10.91
C LYS A 138 -1.39 -13.24 -12.42
N LYS A 139 -2.34 -12.52 -13.01
CA LYS A 139 -2.33 -12.21 -14.44
C LYS A 139 -1.06 -11.47 -14.87
N LEU A 140 -0.57 -10.52 -14.07
CA LEU A 140 0.68 -9.81 -14.32
C LEU A 140 1.89 -10.75 -14.18
N ILE A 141 1.89 -11.63 -13.18
CA ILE A 141 2.98 -12.58 -12.96
C ILE A 141 3.08 -13.63 -14.06
N ASP A 142 1.97 -13.99 -14.69
CA ASP A 142 1.90 -15.01 -15.74
C ASP A 142 1.94 -14.42 -17.15
N TYR A 143 1.92 -13.09 -17.28
CA TYR A 143 1.99 -12.41 -18.57
C TYR A 143 3.37 -12.66 -19.21
N GLU A 144 3.37 -13.26 -20.40
CA GLU A 144 4.54 -13.42 -21.26
C GLU A 144 4.38 -12.51 -22.49
N ASP A 145 5.49 -11.91 -22.93
CA ASP A 145 5.52 -10.84 -23.95
C ASP A 145 5.37 -11.31 -25.39
#